data_AF-A0A2G9RTF8-F1
#
_entry.id   AF-A0A2G9RTF8-F1
#
_cell.length_a   1.000
_cell.length_b   1.000
_cell.length_c   1.000
_cell.angle_alpha   90.00
_cell.angle_beta   90.00
_cell.angle_gamma   90.00
#
_symmetry.space_group_name_H-M   'P 1'
#
loop_
_entity.id
_entity.type
_entity.pdbx_description
1 polymer ?
#
loop_
_entity_poly.entity_id
_entity_poly.type
_entity_poly.pdbx_seq_one_letter_code
_entity_poly.pdbx_strand_id
1 'polypeptide(L)'
;ASTYQAVLVTDGIYSFCLMYFADGGMNWNYLSIPSNYLPKMGYFSGESSYYSPAANFPAYNDPQTNYGASIQKRYTPDQYAGQNTHKKGYWAYRLEYNSGYTANYKKQCLNWYYNEIYSNVYPYWMYYSRPCPCTYRQAIFDSSYRRANILPYYGIPQKYTDWYSQYYTFQTAFSTWFGGGTRCYYSYWGSLNYGEKERYLPTPWEYENSWLRWYNPYSYYNWYYSYYLSQLQTIRQQYQVHEVDPYNSCCLYSGSSHLCSLYRQRRPYDFCARYVPPRFGSLFGDPHINTLDDVQYTFNGLGEFTLANVRDENNTLIFTLQGRTAKAGNDTQATNFVGLAAMIQNQTTVEWLLQDKNTTIVKINGTAFTLP
;
A
#
# COMPACT_ATOMS: atom_id res chain seq x y z
N ALA A 1 52.59 -9.25 28.31
CA ALA A 1 51.71 -8.33 27.57
C ALA A 1 50.36 -8.30 28.27
N SER A 2 49.72 -7.14 28.38
CA SER A 2 48.35 -7.05 28.88
C SER A 2 47.39 -7.05 27.69
N THR A 3 46.45 -7.99 27.66
CA THR A 3 45.51 -8.12 26.54
C THR A 3 44.08 -8.24 27.06
N TYR A 4 43.17 -7.55 26.39
CA TYR A 4 41.75 -7.66 26.62
C TYR A 4 41.04 -7.71 25.28
N GLN A 5 39.81 -8.21 25.28
CA GLN A 5 38.95 -8.29 24.11
C GLN A 5 37.70 -7.46 24.36
N ALA A 6 37.23 -6.78 23.31
CA ALA A 6 35.93 -6.12 23.30
C ALA A 6 35.16 -6.61 22.08
N VAL A 7 33.95 -7.09 22.30
CA VAL A 7 33.03 -7.56 21.25
C VAL A 7 31.83 -6.64 21.23
N LEU A 8 31.56 -6.04 20.07
CA LEU A 8 30.34 -5.28 19.83
C LEU A 8 29.29 -6.22 19.25
N VAL A 9 28.15 -6.31 19.91
CA VAL A 9 27.00 -7.11 19.45
C VAL A 9 25.77 -6.23 19.34
N THR A 10 24.98 -6.44 18.30
CA THR A 10 23.72 -5.73 18.10
C THR A 10 22.73 -6.61 17.35
N ASP A 11 21.45 -6.53 17.70
CA ASP A 11 20.37 -7.10 16.90
C ASP A 11 19.72 -6.03 15.96
N GLY A 12 20.31 -4.83 15.93
CA GLY A 12 19.81 -3.65 15.23
C GLY A 12 18.90 -2.76 16.08
N ILE A 13 18.40 -3.21 17.23
CA ILE A 13 17.66 -2.38 18.19
C ILE A 13 18.49 -2.23 19.45
N TYR A 14 18.91 -3.34 20.05
CA TYR A 14 19.74 -3.36 21.24
C TYR A 14 21.20 -3.55 20.86
N SER A 15 22.08 -2.78 21.48
CA SER A 15 23.51 -2.82 21.19
C SER A 15 24.31 -2.92 22.48
N PHE A 16 25.29 -3.82 22.52
CA PHE A 16 26.13 -4.07 23.68
C PHE A 16 27.61 -4.13 23.33
N CYS A 17 28.46 -3.66 24.24
CA CYS A 17 29.88 -3.95 24.27
C CYS A 17 30.16 -4.97 25.37
N LEU A 18 30.64 -6.14 24.98
CA LEU A 18 31.06 -7.19 25.89
C LEU A 18 32.58 -7.13 26.00
N MET A 19 33.10 -6.85 27.19
CA MET A 19 34.54 -6.85 27.45
C MET A 19 34.94 -8.09 28.22
N TYR A 20 36.06 -8.68 27.80
CA TYR A 20 36.68 -9.81 28.44
C TYR A 20 38.15 -9.53 28.76
N PHE A 21 38.50 -9.76 30.00
CA PHE A 21 39.84 -9.71 30.54
C PHE A 21 40.18 -11.13 31.02
N ALA A 22 41.11 -11.79 30.32
CA ALA A 22 41.54 -13.13 30.69
C ALA A 22 42.14 -13.14 32.10
N ASP A 23 41.92 -14.20 32.87
CA ASP A 23 42.44 -14.29 34.24
C ASP A 23 43.97 -14.28 34.23
N GLY A 24 44.58 -13.33 34.95
CA GLY A 24 46.02 -13.08 34.89
C GLY A 24 46.48 -12.39 33.60
N GLY A 25 45.54 -11.95 32.77
CA GLY A 25 45.80 -11.33 31.46
C GLY A 25 46.13 -9.83 31.55
N MET A 26 45.92 -9.19 32.70
CA MET A 26 46.23 -7.77 32.91
C MET A 26 47.43 -7.60 33.84
N ASN A 27 48.62 -7.54 33.24
CA ASN A 27 49.91 -7.51 33.95
C ASN A 27 50.52 -6.10 34.02
N TRP A 28 49.68 -5.10 34.29
CA TRP A 28 50.15 -3.70 34.41
C TRP A 28 50.93 -3.51 35.71
N ASN A 29 52.13 -2.94 35.65
CA ASN A 29 52.88 -2.52 36.83
C ASN A 29 52.30 -1.20 37.38
N TYR A 30 51.12 -1.30 38.01
CA TYR A 30 50.35 -0.14 38.49
C TYR A 30 51.05 0.68 39.58
N LEU A 31 52.10 0.15 40.22
CA LEU A 31 52.93 0.89 41.19
C LEU A 31 53.88 1.87 40.52
N SER A 32 54.18 1.68 39.23
CA SER A 32 55.10 2.51 38.44
C SER A 32 54.40 3.56 37.58
N ILE A 33 53.06 3.58 37.56
CA ILE A 33 52.28 4.45 36.66
C ILE A 33 51.90 5.75 37.38
N PRO A 34 52.16 6.93 36.78
CA PRO A 34 51.80 8.22 37.37
C PRO A 34 50.30 8.32 37.69
N SER A 35 49.95 8.90 38.84
CA SER A 35 48.56 9.07 39.31
C SER A 35 47.74 10.09 38.52
N ASN A 36 48.37 10.81 37.60
CA ASN A 36 47.79 11.97 36.91
C ASN A 36 46.78 11.58 35.82
N TYR A 37 46.90 10.36 35.26
CA TYR A 37 46.02 9.85 34.20
C TYR A 37 45.56 8.45 34.54
N LEU A 38 44.45 8.35 35.27
CA LEU A 38 43.87 7.07 35.68
C LEU A 38 43.03 6.49 34.54
N PRO A 39 43.14 5.18 34.25
CA PRO A 39 42.37 4.55 33.19
C PRO A 39 40.88 4.62 33.49
N LYS A 40 40.09 4.72 32.42
CA LYS A 40 38.63 4.70 32.45
C LYS A 40 38.11 3.50 31.66
N MET A 41 37.08 2.88 32.20
CA MET A 41 36.32 1.83 31.52
C MET A 41 34.89 2.30 31.38
N GLY A 42 34.25 1.95 30.27
CA GLY A 42 32.90 2.39 29.96
C GLY A 42 32.71 2.67 28.47
N TYR A 43 31.74 3.52 28.15
CA TYR A 43 31.44 3.90 26.77
C TYR A 43 31.04 5.37 26.66
N PHE A 44 31.16 5.91 25.45
CA PHE A 44 30.60 7.17 25.03
C PHE A 44 29.97 6.96 23.65
N SER A 45 28.65 7.14 23.54
CA SER A 45 27.93 6.91 22.29
C SER A 45 28.11 8.03 21.26
N GLY A 46 28.63 9.20 21.68
CA GLY A 46 28.73 10.39 20.83
C GLY A 46 27.39 11.09 20.60
N GLU A 47 26.29 10.60 21.18
CA GLU A 47 24.98 11.26 21.12
C GLU A 47 24.86 12.41 22.12
N SER A 48 23.92 13.33 21.89
CA SER A 48 23.64 14.43 22.82
C SER A 48 22.79 13.95 24.00
N SER A 49 23.13 14.39 25.21
CA SER A 49 22.34 14.12 26.42
C SER A 49 20.95 14.78 26.41
N TYR A 50 20.71 15.75 25.52
CA TYR A 50 19.47 16.52 25.46
C TYR A 50 18.21 15.65 25.24
N TYR A 51 18.37 14.49 24.59
CA TYR A 51 17.26 13.59 24.25
C TYR A 51 17.11 12.39 25.17
N SER A 52 17.86 12.32 26.29
CA SER A 52 17.82 11.16 27.19
C SER A 52 17.60 11.55 28.66
N PRO A 53 16.55 11.02 29.31
CA PRO A 53 16.37 11.14 30.75
C PRO A 53 17.21 10.13 31.55
N ALA A 54 18.02 9.30 30.88
CA ALA A 54 18.79 8.24 31.52
C ALA A 54 20.04 8.80 32.20
N ALA A 55 20.24 8.46 33.48
CA ALA A 55 21.38 8.94 34.28
C ALA A 55 22.77 8.58 33.72
N ASN A 56 22.84 7.60 32.80
CA ASN A 56 24.08 7.00 32.29
C ASN A 56 24.19 7.03 30.74
N PHE A 57 23.49 7.95 30.07
CA PHE A 57 23.58 8.15 28.62
C PHE A 57 23.83 9.64 28.32
N PRO A 58 24.66 10.00 27.31
CA PRO A 58 25.33 9.20 26.27
C PRO A 58 26.61 8.49 26.72
N ALA A 59 27.04 8.71 27.97
CA ALA A 59 28.28 8.20 28.50
C ALA A 59 28.04 7.41 29.79
N TYR A 60 28.78 6.31 29.94
CA TYR A 60 28.84 5.59 31.20
C TYR A 60 30.29 5.34 31.56
N ASN A 61 30.67 5.70 32.79
CA ASN A 61 31.95 5.33 33.38
C ASN A 61 31.71 4.21 34.39
N ASP A 62 32.42 3.10 34.22
CA ASP A 62 32.30 1.95 35.09
C ASP A 62 32.81 2.28 36.50
N PRO A 63 32.05 1.92 37.56
CA PRO A 63 32.47 2.16 38.93
C PRO A 63 33.79 1.52 39.34
N GLN A 64 34.27 0.52 38.61
CA GLN A 64 35.62 0.00 38.76
C GLN A 64 36.71 1.07 38.57
N THR A 65 36.45 2.08 37.75
CA THR A 65 37.38 3.18 37.43
C THR A 65 36.97 4.51 38.04
N ASN A 66 36.03 4.48 39.01
CA ASN A 66 35.64 5.65 39.78
C ASN A 66 36.75 6.10 40.74
N TYR A 67 36.68 7.36 41.16
CA TYR A 67 37.69 7.98 42.03
C TYR A 67 37.96 7.19 43.31
N GLY A 68 36.93 6.58 43.92
CA GLY A 68 37.07 5.77 45.14
C GLY A 68 37.64 4.36 44.94
N ALA A 69 37.85 3.90 43.70
CA ALA A 69 38.43 2.58 43.45
C ALA A 69 39.96 2.60 43.63
N SER A 70 40.50 1.57 44.29
CA SER A 70 41.95 1.41 44.49
C SER A 70 42.69 1.34 43.17
N ILE A 71 43.96 1.77 43.16
CA ILE A 71 44.80 1.76 41.96
C ILE A 71 44.88 0.36 41.34
N GLN A 72 45.09 -0.67 42.17
CA GLN A 72 45.10 -2.07 41.74
C GLN A 72 43.80 -2.44 41.01
N LYS A 73 42.64 -2.10 41.59
CA LYS A 73 41.33 -2.43 41.01
C LYS A 73 41.11 -1.86 39.61
N ARG A 74 41.70 -0.70 39.31
CA ARG A 74 41.59 -0.07 37.99
C ARG A 74 42.47 -0.73 36.93
N TYR A 75 43.62 -1.26 37.35
CA TYR A 75 44.62 -1.82 36.43
C TYR A 75 44.54 -3.34 36.26
N THR A 76 43.85 -4.04 37.18
CA THR A 76 43.66 -5.50 37.11
C THR A 76 42.18 -5.89 37.00
N PRO A 77 41.44 -5.46 35.96
CA PRO A 77 40.04 -5.81 35.81
C PRO A 77 39.79 -7.31 35.64
N ASP A 78 40.73 -8.06 35.10
CA ASP A 78 40.72 -9.52 35.12
C ASP A 78 40.52 -10.13 36.52
N GLN A 79 40.90 -9.44 37.60
CA GLN A 79 40.80 -9.96 38.98
C GLN A 79 39.47 -9.65 39.69
N TYR A 80 38.57 -8.88 39.07
CA TYR A 80 37.31 -8.46 39.71
C TYR A 80 36.10 -8.93 38.90
N ALA A 81 34.97 -9.13 39.59
CA ALA A 81 33.70 -9.37 38.93
C ALA A 81 33.13 -8.06 38.37
N GLY A 82 32.68 -8.09 37.12
CA GLY A 82 31.95 -6.97 36.53
C GLY A 82 30.62 -6.76 37.24
N GLN A 83 30.25 -5.50 37.48
CA GLN A 83 29.04 -5.17 38.25
C GLN A 83 27.74 -5.61 37.57
N ASN A 84 27.76 -5.63 36.24
CA ASN A 84 26.65 -5.97 35.36
C ASN A 84 26.56 -7.45 35.01
N THR A 85 27.67 -8.18 35.06
CA THR A 85 27.72 -9.61 34.71
C THR A 85 27.85 -10.53 35.92
N HIS A 86 28.33 -9.99 37.05
CA HIS A 86 28.76 -10.72 38.24
C HIS A 86 29.80 -11.82 37.96
N LYS A 87 30.53 -11.72 36.83
CA LYS A 87 31.55 -12.68 36.41
C LYS A 87 32.94 -12.04 36.43
N LYS A 88 33.93 -12.76 36.95
CA LYS A 88 35.34 -12.34 37.04
C LYS A 88 35.90 -12.08 35.65
N GLY A 89 36.39 -10.87 35.38
CA GLY A 89 36.98 -10.52 34.09
C GLY A 89 35.98 -10.17 32.98
N TYR A 90 34.67 -10.09 33.25
CA TYR A 90 33.65 -9.83 32.23
C TYR A 90 32.83 -8.58 32.50
N TRP A 91 32.66 -7.72 31.50
CA TRP A 91 31.76 -6.56 31.52
C TRP A 91 30.82 -6.56 30.33
N ALA A 92 29.61 -6.04 30.51
CA ALA A 92 28.60 -5.91 29.45
C ALA A 92 27.92 -4.53 29.49
N TYR A 93 28.34 -3.61 28.63
CA TYR A 93 27.76 -2.28 28.54
C TYR A 93 26.67 -2.24 27.50
N ARG A 94 25.49 -1.75 27.87
CA ARG A 94 24.44 -1.40 26.92
C ARG A 94 24.76 -0.03 26.32
N LEU A 95 24.85 0.05 24.99
CA LEU A 95 25.38 1.20 24.25
C LEU A 95 24.30 2.14 23.73
N GLU A 96 23.03 1.85 24.01
CA GLU A 96 21.87 2.60 23.55
C GLU A 96 20.82 2.75 24.66
N TYR A 97 19.79 3.58 24.40
CA TYR A 97 18.65 3.80 25.28
C TYR A 97 17.28 3.56 24.61
N ASN A 98 17.17 2.42 23.94
CA ASN A 98 15.99 1.91 23.27
C ASN A 98 15.06 1.17 24.24
N SER A 99 13.81 0.98 23.82
CA SER A 99 12.79 0.26 24.57
C SER A 99 12.21 -0.88 23.73
N GLY A 100 11.34 -1.69 24.33
CA GLY A 100 10.56 -2.69 23.60
C GLY A 100 9.71 -2.12 22.45
N TYR A 101 9.48 -0.80 22.46
CA TYR A 101 8.73 -0.08 21.43
C TYR A 101 9.62 0.58 20.38
N THR A 102 10.95 0.56 20.53
CA THR A 102 11.85 1.16 19.55
C THR A 102 11.83 0.34 18.26
N ALA A 103 11.42 0.98 17.18
CA ALA A 103 11.42 0.38 15.84
C ALA A 103 12.73 0.66 15.11
N ASN A 104 13.37 -0.39 14.60
CA ASN A 104 14.43 -0.23 13.59
C ASN A 104 13.79 -0.27 12.19
N TYR A 105 13.38 0.89 11.70
CA TYR A 105 12.75 1.03 10.38
C TYR A 105 13.67 0.63 9.22
N LYS A 106 14.99 0.78 9.37
CA LYS A 106 15.96 0.32 8.36
C LYS A 106 15.94 -1.21 8.23
N LYS A 107 15.95 -1.92 9.36
CA LYS A 107 15.84 -3.39 9.41
C LYS A 107 14.48 -3.86 8.91
N GLN A 108 13.39 -3.22 9.33
CA GLN A 108 12.03 -3.54 8.84
C GLN A 108 11.92 -3.40 7.33
N CYS A 109 12.42 -2.30 6.76
CA CYS A 109 12.48 -2.07 5.32
C CYS A 109 13.27 -3.17 4.59
N LEU A 110 14.48 -3.48 5.07
CA LEU A 110 15.33 -4.50 4.45
C LEU A 110 14.70 -5.90 4.52
N ASN A 111 14.11 -6.26 5.66
CA ASN A 111 13.41 -7.53 5.81
C ASN A 111 12.25 -7.66 4.81
N TRP A 112 11.42 -6.62 4.69
CA TRP A 112 10.36 -6.60 3.69
C TRP A 112 10.92 -6.71 2.26
N TYR A 113 11.96 -5.93 1.93
CA TYR A 113 12.54 -5.90 0.60
C TYR A 113 13.06 -7.28 0.19
N TYR A 114 13.85 -7.95 1.06
CA TYR A 114 14.37 -9.29 0.78
C TYR A 114 13.27 -10.35 0.68
N ASN A 115 12.24 -10.28 1.53
CA ASN A 115 11.08 -11.18 1.44
C ASN A 115 10.29 -11.01 0.12
N GLU A 116 10.18 -9.78 -0.38
CA GLU A 116 9.59 -9.52 -1.70
C GLU A 116 10.45 -10.12 -2.83
N ILE A 117 11.80 -10.08 -2.75
CA ILE A 117 12.67 -10.71 -3.77
C ILE A 117 12.49 -12.22 -3.81
N TYR A 118 12.51 -12.86 -2.64
CA TYR A 118 12.34 -14.32 -2.55
C TYR A 118 11.02 -14.79 -3.18
N SER A 119 10.00 -13.93 -3.09
CA SER A 119 8.72 -14.19 -3.73
C SER A 119 8.77 -13.94 -5.24
N ASN A 120 9.41 -12.85 -5.69
CA ASN A 120 9.53 -12.48 -7.10
C ASN A 120 10.73 -11.55 -7.34
N VAL A 121 11.72 -12.02 -8.11
CA VAL A 121 12.92 -11.25 -8.46
C VAL A 121 12.57 -9.97 -9.21
N TYR A 122 11.53 -10.00 -10.05
CA TYR A 122 11.00 -8.84 -10.77
C TYR A 122 9.48 -8.69 -10.55
N PRO A 123 8.93 -7.48 -10.35
CA PRO A 123 7.50 -7.30 -10.06
C PRO A 123 6.64 -7.37 -11.34
N TYR A 124 6.63 -8.50 -12.04
CA TYR A 124 5.93 -8.68 -13.33
C TYR A 124 4.42 -8.38 -13.27
N TRP A 125 3.79 -8.55 -12.11
CA TRP A 125 2.40 -8.16 -11.85
C TRP A 125 2.12 -6.69 -12.23
N MET A 126 3.13 -5.82 -12.16
CA MET A 126 2.99 -4.38 -12.48
C MET A 126 2.58 -4.12 -13.93
N TYR A 127 2.96 -5.02 -14.86
CA TYR A 127 2.70 -4.85 -16.29
C TYR A 127 1.22 -5.02 -16.64
N TYR A 128 0.47 -5.69 -15.77
CA TYR A 128 -0.97 -5.90 -15.93
C TYR A 128 -1.79 -4.76 -15.28
N SER A 129 -1.15 -3.92 -14.46
CA SER A 129 -1.79 -2.77 -13.83
C SER A 129 -1.92 -1.61 -14.82
N ARG A 130 -3.14 -1.08 -14.98
CA ARG A 130 -3.44 0.02 -15.91
C ARG A 130 -2.59 1.28 -15.63
N PRO A 131 -2.16 2.01 -16.68
CA PRO A 131 -1.42 3.26 -16.54
C PRO A 131 -2.30 4.42 -16.10
N CYS A 132 -1.76 5.33 -15.29
CA CYS A 132 -2.53 6.50 -14.81
C CYS A 132 -3.03 7.41 -15.95
N PRO A 133 -4.29 7.90 -15.90
CA PRO A 133 -4.74 8.99 -16.75
C PRO A 133 -3.83 10.22 -16.64
N CYS A 134 -3.63 10.95 -17.74
CA CYS A 134 -2.77 12.13 -17.73
C CYS A 134 -3.38 13.29 -16.94
N THR A 135 -4.71 13.32 -16.82
CA THR A 135 -5.42 14.40 -16.13
C THR A 135 -6.49 13.88 -15.18
N TYR A 136 -6.75 14.66 -14.13
CA TYR A 136 -7.82 14.40 -13.16
C TYR A 136 -9.19 14.30 -13.85
N ARG A 137 -9.44 15.09 -14.91
CA ARG A 137 -10.66 14.99 -15.72
C ARG A 137 -10.77 13.65 -16.45
N GLN A 138 -9.70 13.18 -17.09
CA GLN A 138 -9.72 11.85 -17.71
C GLN A 138 -10.02 10.77 -16.68
N ALA A 139 -9.45 10.86 -15.48
CA ALA A 139 -9.74 9.91 -14.41
C ALA A 139 -11.20 9.92 -13.92
N ILE A 140 -11.89 11.07 -14.00
CA ILE A 140 -13.34 11.14 -13.69
C ILE A 140 -14.16 10.39 -14.74
N PHE A 141 -13.83 10.55 -16.03
CA PHE A 141 -14.61 9.98 -17.12
C PHE A 141 -14.24 8.53 -17.44
N ASP A 142 -13.09 8.06 -16.95
CA ASP A 142 -12.66 6.68 -17.10
C ASP A 142 -13.20 5.80 -15.97
N SER A 143 -14.21 5.00 -16.28
CA SER A 143 -14.85 4.06 -15.35
C SER A 143 -13.92 2.96 -14.84
N SER A 144 -12.73 2.80 -15.44
CA SER A 144 -11.68 1.93 -14.92
C SER A 144 -11.01 2.49 -13.65
N TYR A 145 -11.33 3.72 -13.26
CA TYR A 145 -10.78 4.40 -12.08
C TYR A 145 -11.88 4.79 -11.09
N ARG A 146 -11.52 4.79 -9.81
CA ARG A 146 -12.35 5.29 -8.71
C ARG A 146 -11.55 6.28 -7.86
N ARG A 147 -12.24 7.25 -7.27
CA ARG A 147 -11.59 8.19 -6.34
C ARG A 147 -11.08 7.43 -5.14
N ALA A 148 -9.79 7.60 -4.83
CA ALA A 148 -9.15 6.94 -3.70
C ALA A 148 -9.50 7.57 -2.34
N ASN A 149 -10.09 8.77 -2.36
CA ASN A 149 -10.53 9.48 -1.16
C ASN A 149 -11.69 8.78 -0.42
N ILE A 150 -12.29 7.76 -1.04
CA ILE A 150 -13.33 6.95 -0.41
C ILE A 150 -12.78 5.91 0.57
N LEU A 151 -11.50 5.53 0.43
CA LEU A 151 -10.87 4.47 1.22
C LEU A 151 -10.92 4.68 2.74
N PRO A 152 -10.75 5.89 3.29
CA PRO A 152 -10.89 6.13 4.72
C PRO A 152 -12.28 5.79 5.26
N TYR A 153 -13.35 5.94 4.47
CA TYR A 153 -14.71 5.53 4.90
C TYR A 153 -14.80 4.02 5.12
N TYR A 154 -13.96 3.24 4.43
CA TYR A 154 -13.83 1.81 4.62
C TYR A 154 -12.79 1.43 5.68
N GLY A 155 -12.19 2.41 6.39
CA GLY A 155 -11.14 2.19 7.38
C GLY A 155 -9.86 1.60 6.79
N ILE A 156 -9.64 1.76 5.48
CA ILE A 156 -8.41 1.33 4.82
C ILE A 156 -7.30 2.29 5.26
N PRO A 157 -6.14 1.78 5.73
CA PRO A 157 -5.04 2.64 6.15
C PRO A 157 -4.49 3.44 4.98
N GLN A 158 -3.75 4.52 5.27
CA GLN A 158 -3.27 5.45 4.24
C GLN A 158 -1.75 5.57 4.31
N LYS A 159 -1.10 5.66 3.14
CA LYS A 159 0.30 6.12 3.07
C LYS A 159 0.33 7.62 3.37
N TYR A 160 1.45 8.13 3.88
CA TYR A 160 1.59 9.57 4.17
C TYR A 160 1.32 10.45 2.92
N THR A 161 1.67 9.96 1.73
CA THR A 161 1.36 10.62 0.44
C THR A 161 -0.13 10.70 0.13
N ASP A 162 -0.91 9.70 0.56
CA ASP A 162 -2.38 9.68 0.38
C ASP A 162 -3.02 10.77 1.24
N TRP A 163 -2.54 10.93 2.48
CA TRP A 163 -3.04 11.95 3.40
C TRP A 163 -2.85 13.37 2.85
N TYR A 164 -1.70 13.66 2.22
CA TYR A 164 -1.48 15.00 1.63
C TYR A 164 -2.32 15.24 0.36
N SER A 165 -2.68 14.18 -0.36
CA SER A 165 -3.28 14.27 -1.70
C SER A 165 -4.76 13.91 -1.75
N GLN A 166 -5.45 13.82 -0.60
CA GLN A 166 -6.76 13.18 -0.46
C GLN A 166 -7.80 13.57 -1.51
N TYR A 167 -7.84 14.83 -1.97
CA TYR A 167 -8.85 15.28 -2.92
C TYR A 167 -8.52 15.01 -4.39
N TYR A 168 -7.25 14.75 -4.71
CA TYR A 168 -6.73 14.65 -6.08
C TYR A 168 -6.12 13.28 -6.35
N THR A 169 -6.75 12.23 -5.82
CA THR A 169 -6.27 10.85 -5.96
C THR A 169 -7.32 9.94 -6.57
N PHE A 170 -6.90 9.16 -7.56
CA PHE A 170 -7.67 8.04 -8.10
C PHE A 170 -6.88 6.75 -7.96
N GLN A 171 -7.55 5.63 -7.99
CA GLN A 171 -6.93 4.33 -8.18
C GLN A 171 -7.69 3.54 -9.23
N THR A 172 -7.08 2.50 -9.77
CA THR A 172 -7.81 1.52 -10.57
C THR A 172 -9.01 0.98 -9.78
N ALA A 173 -10.17 0.93 -10.42
CA ALA A 173 -11.43 0.53 -9.80
C ALA A 173 -11.42 -0.94 -9.37
N PHE A 174 -10.61 -1.77 -10.01
CA PHE A 174 -10.48 -3.19 -9.71
C PHE A 174 -9.01 -3.56 -9.61
N SER A 175 -8.72 -4.56 -8.79
CA SER A 175 -7.41 -5.18 -8.77
C SER A 175 -7.20 -6.05 -10.03
N THR A 176 -5.95 -6.22 -10.43
CA THR A 176 -5.57 -7.21 -11.44
C THR A 176 -5.73 -8.62 -10.86
N TRP A 177 -5.63 -9.65 -11.69
CA TRP A 177 -5.68 -11.03 -11.21
C TRP A 177 -4.56 -11.39 -10.20
N PHE A 178 -3.50 -10.59 -10.15
CA PHE A 178 -2.43 -10.69 -9.15
C PHE A 178 -2.68 -9.89 -7.85
N GLY A 179 -3.83 -9.23 -7.74
CA GLY A 179 -4.18 -8.31 -6.65
C GLY A 179 -3.62 -6.89 -6.80
N GLY A 180 -2.80 -6.65 -7.84
CA GLY A 180 -2.12 -5.38 -8.04
C GLY A 180 -2.97 -4.32 -8.75
N GLY A 181 -2.54 -3.07 -8.68
CA GLY A 181 -3.18 -1.95 -9.38
C GLY A 181 -2.32 -0.69 -9.36
N THR A 182 -2.95 0.44 -9.66
CA THR A 182 -2.26 1.73 -9.73
C THR A 182 -3.03 2.79 -8.97
N ARG A 183 -2.34 3.55 -8.13
CA ARG A 183 -2.83 4.74 -7.44
C ARG A 183 -2.21 5.98 -8.06
N CYS A 184 -3.03 6.91 -8.54
CA CYS A 184 -2.64 8.09 -9.30
C CYS A 184 -2.85 9.35 -8.47
N TYR A 185 -1.81 10.18 -8.40
CA TYR A 185 -1.79 11.43 -7.65
C TYR A 185 -1.75 12.61 -8.63
N TYR A 186 -2.73 13.50 -8.53
CA TYR A 186 -2.84 14.67 -9.38
C TYR A 186 -2.50 15.95 -8.61
N SER A 187 -2.01 16.95 -9.32
CA SER A 187 -1.89 18.30 -8.79
C SER A 187 -3.27 18.92 -8.60
N TYR A 188 -3.32 20.01 -7.84
CA TYR A 188 -4.52 20.85 -7.72
C TYR A 188 -5.05 21.32 -9.09
N TRP A 189 -4.15 21.54 -10.06
CA TRP A 189 -4.50 21.94 -11.43
C TRP A 189 -4.95 20.77 -12.32
N GLY A 190 -4.96 19.56 -11.79
CA GLY A 190 -5.45 18.37 -12.47
C GLY A 190 -4.44 17.67 -13.36
N SER A 191 -3.17 18.07 -13.38
CA SER A 191 -2.10 17.32 -14.05
C SER A 191 -1.68 16.11 -13.23
N LEU A 192 -1.34 14.98 -13.85
CA LEU A 192 -0.74 13.85 -13.14
C LEU A 192 0.63 14.26 -12.57
N ASN A 193 0.83 14.08 -11.27
CA ASN A 193 2.16 14.21 -10.65
C ASN A 193 2.94 12.92 -10.88
N TYR A 194 2.37 11.81 -10.42
CA TYR A 194 2.87 10.45 -10.61
C TYR A 194 1.78 9.45 -10.22
N GLY A 195 1.96 8.21 -10.68
CA GLY A 195 1.27 7.03 -10.18
C GLY A 195 2.19 6.16 -9.34
N GLU A 196 1.62 5.35 -8.48
CA GLU A 196 2.30 4.33 -7.70
C GLU A 196 1.65 2.98 -8.01
N LYS A 197 2.47 2.01 -8.44
CA LYS A 197 2.04 0.63 -8.59
C LYS A 197 2.00 -0.04 -7.23
N GLU A 198 0.84 -0.56 -6.86
CA GLU A 198 0.60 -1.28 -5.60
C GLU A 198 0.35 -2.75 -5.94
N ARG A 199 1.02 -3.68 -5.24
CA ARG A 199 0.83 -5.13 -5.48
C ARG A 199 -0.45 -5.62 -4.84
N TYR A 200 -0.86 -4.98 -3.76
CA TYR A 200 -2.06 -5.29 -3.01
C TYR A 200 -2.96 -4.06 -2.98
N LEU A 201 -3.68 -3.82 -4.08
CA LEU A 201 -4.56 -2.66 -4.18
C LEU A 201 -5.87 -2.93 -3.41
N PRO A 202 -6.28 -2.07 -2.46
CA PRO A 202 -7.52 -2.26 -1.73
C PRO A 202 -8.73 -1.89 -2.60
N THR A 203 -9.64 -2.84 -2.82
CA THR A 203 -10.89 -2.63 -3.60
C THR A 203 -12.12 -3.11 -2.82
N PRO A 204 -12.43 -2.49 -1.66
CA PRO A 204 -13.48 -2.96 -0.74
C PRO A 204 -14.88 -3.04 -1.39
N TRP A 205 -15.18 -2.15 -2.33
CA TRP A 205 -16.45 -2.13 -3.07
C TRP A 205 -16.68 -3.35 -3.96
N GLU A 206 -15.67 -4.17 -4.26
CA GLU A 206 -15.87 -5.45 -4.96
C GLU A 206 -16.65 -6.44 -4.10
N TYR A 207 -16.52 -6.33 -2.78
CA TYR A 207 -17.18 -7.20 -1.82
C TYR A 207 -18.48 -6.58 -1.29
N GLU A 208 -18.68 -5.27 -1.45
CA GLU A 208 -19.85 -4.56 -0.92
C GLU A 208 -21.10 -4.89 -1.74
N ASN A 209 -22.15 -5.39 -1.08
CA ASN A 209 -23.45 -5.56 -1.70
C ASN A 209 -24.29 -4.29 -1.55
N SER A 210 -23.92 -3.24 -2.31
CA SER A 210 -24.62 -1.94 -2.25
C SER A 210 -26.09 -2.06 -2.65
N TRP A 211 -26.45 -3.06 -3.45
CA TRP A 211 -27.85 -3.33 -3.81
C TRP A 211 -28.66 -3.87 -2.62
N LEU A 212 -28.15 -4.86 -1.89
CA LEU A 212 -28.81 -5.40 -0.70
C LEU A 212 -29.03 -4.31 0.35
N ARG A 213 -28.07 -3.38 0.48
CA ARG A 213 -28.16 -2.21 1.35
C ARG A 213 -29.39 -1.35 1.08
N TRP A 214 -29.72 -1.18 -0.20
CA TRP A 214 -30.83 -0.35 -0.62
C TRP A 214 -32.17 -1.11 -0.60
N TYR A 215 -32.21 -2.34 -1.14
CA TYR A 215 -33.44 -3.13 -1.28
C TYR A 215 -33.94 -3.73 0.05
N ASN A 216 -33.02 -4.21 0.90
CA ASN A 216 -33.37 -4.82 2.18
C ASN A 216 -32.33 -4.44 3.26
N PRO A 217 -32.49 -3.26 3.87
CA PRO A 217 -31.54 -2.74 4.86
C PRO A 217 -31.33 -3.67 6.06
N TYR A 218 -32.36 -4.42 6.46
CA TYR A 218 -32.28 -5.37 7.57
C TYR A 218 -31.38 -6.57 7.23
N SER A 219 -31.63 -7.23 6.10
CA SER A 219 -30.78 -8.33 5.63
C SER A 219 -29.37 -7.86 5.28
N TYR A 220 -29.22 -6.63 4.77
CA TYR A 220 -27.90 -6.02 4.56
C TYR A 220 -27.14 -5.86 5.86
N TYR A 221 -27.78 -5.36 6.93
CA TYR A 221 -27.11 -5.19 8.22
C TYR A 221 -26.56 -6.54 8.71
N ASN A 222 -27.36 -7.60 8.66
CA ASN A 222 -26.92 -8.94 9.04
C ASN A 222 -25.78 -9.49 8.15
N TRP A 223 -25.88 -9.35 6.83
CA TRP A 223 -24.80 -9.72 5.89
C TRP A 223 -23.52 -8.90 6.09
N TYR A 224 -23.67 -7.60 6.36
CA TYR A 224 -22.56 -6.67 6.60
C TYR A 224 -21.72 -7.12 7.80
N TYR A 225 -22.37 -7.42 8.94
CA TYR A 225 -21.65 -7.84 10.15
C TYR A 225 -21.10 -9.27 10.06
N SER A 226 -21.75 -10.17 9.33
CA SER A 226 -21.33 -11.58 9.22
C SER A 226 -20.24 -11.83 8.19
N TYR A 227 -20.25 -11.11 7.06
CA TYR A 227 -19.34 -11.38 5.94
C TYR A 227 -18.51 -10.15 5.57
N TYR A 228 -19.12 -9.00 5.32
CA TYR A 228 -18.39 -7.86 4.76
C TYR A 228 -17.33 -7.31 5.72
N LEU A 229 -17.61 -7.25 7.02
CA LEU A 229 -16.62 -6.82 8.01
C LEU A 229 -15.38 -7.72 8.05
N SER A 230 -15.52 -9.03 7.87
CA SER A 230 -14.37 -9.95 7.86
C SER A 230 -13.53 -9.76 6.59
N GLN A 231 -14.16 -9.53 5.44
CA GLN A 231 -13.47 -9.18 4.21
C GLN A 231 -12.73 -7.85 4.33
N LEU A 232 -13.40 -6.81 4.85
CA LEU A 232 -12.77 -5.51 5.12
C LEU A 232 -11.56 -5.64 6.04
N GLN A 233 -11.67 -6.43 7.12
CA GLN A 233 -10.55 -6.63 8.04
C GLN A 233 -9.34 -7.27 7.33
N THR A 234 -9.59 -8.25 6.47
CA THR A 234 -8.55 -8.92 5.68
C THR A 234 -7.88 -7.93 4.72
N ILE A 235 -8.66 -7.14 3.98
CA ILE A 235 -8.16 -6.13 3.04
C ILE A 235 -7.33 -5.08 3.79
N ARG A 236 -7.80 -4.59 4.95
CA ARG A 236 -7.08 -3.62 5.78
C ARG A 236 -5.73 -4.16 6.23
N GLN A 237 -5.70 -5.37 6.77
CA GLN A 237 -4.46 -5.98 7.27
C GLN A 237 -3.47 -6.23 6.14
N GLN A 238 -3.94 -6.75 5.00
CA GLN A 238 -3.10 -6.99 3.84
C GLN A 238 -2.50 -5.69 3.30
N TYR A 239 -3.31 -4.63 3.15
CA TYR A 239 -2.82 -3.34 2.69
C TYR A 239 -1.85 -2.69 3.69
N GLN A 240 -2.14 -2.78 4.99
CA GLN A 240 -1.26 -2.28 6.05
C GLN A 240 0.13 -2.90 5.94
N VAL A 241 0.20 -4.24 5.99
CA VAL A 241 1.46 -4.98 6.12
C VAL A 241 2.28 -4.95 4.83
N HIS A 242 1.63 -4.96 3.66
CA HIS A 242 2.33 -5.13 2.39
C HIS A 242 2.53 -3.85 1.57
N GLU A 243 1.83 -2.77 1.91
CA GLU A 243 1.92 -1.50 1.18
C GLU A 243 2.24 -0.31 2.11
N VAL A 244 1.52 -0.16 3.22
CA VAL A 244 1.67 1.01 4.12
C VAL A 244 2.90 0.92 5.01
N ASP A 245 3.07 -0.16 5.77
CA ASP A 245 4.19 -0.36 6.69
C ASP A 245 5.56 -0.35 5.98
N PRO A 246 5.71 -1.00 4.80
CA PRO A 246 6.96 -0.94 4.06
C PRO A 246 7.27 0.47 3.53
N TYR A 247 6.26 1.18 3.02
CA TYR A 247 6.43 2.57 2.60
C TYR A 247 6.90 3.44 3.77
N ASN A 248 6.22 3.36 4.91
CA ASN A 248 6.55 4.12 6.11
C ASN A 248 7.96 3.79 6.61
N SER A 249 8.28 2.50 6.71
CA SER A 249 9.59 2.04 7.16
C SER A 249 10.70 2.48 6.22
N CYS A 250 10.53 2.29 4.91
CA CYS A 250 11.57 2.56 3.92
C CYS A 250 11.72 4.05 3.59
N CYS A 251 10.62 4.76 3.36
CA CYS A 251 10.62 6.12 2.80
C CYS A 251 10.38 7.23 3.82
N LEU A 252 9.62 6.98 4.89
CA LEU A 252 9.25 8.03 5.85
C LEU A 252 10.18 8.05 7.07
N TYR A 253 10.41 6.89 7.69
CA TYR A 253 11.07 6.81 9.00
C TYR A 253 12.52 6.33 8.97
N SER A 254 12.97 5.68 7.89
CA SER A 254 14.37 5.20 7.83
C SER A 254 15.43 6.31 7.79
N GLY A 255 15.04 7.51 7.34
CA GLY A 255 15.96 8.61 7.03
C GLY A 255 16.92 8.30 5.87
N SER A 256 16.66 7.28 5.04
CA SER A 256 17.56 6.83 3.97
C SER A 256 16.88 6.86 2.60
N SER A 257 17.36 7.75 1.72
CA SER A 257 16.93 7.82 0.33
C SER A 257 17.21 6.53 -0.45
N HIS A 258 18.30 5.82 -0.10
CA HIS A 258 18.63 4.52 -0.68
C HIS A 258 17.57 3.46 -0.34
N LEU A 259 17.12 3.40 0.91
CA LEU A 259 16.09 2.45 1.31
C LEU A 259 14.73 2.77 0.66
N CYS A 260 14.40 4.05 0.52
CA CYS A 260 13.22 4.43 -0.25
C CYS A 260 13.34 4.03 -1.73
N SER A 261 14.54 4.13 -2.32
CA SER A 261 14.80 3.66 -3.68
C SER A 261 14.60 2.15 -3.82
N LEU A 262 15.00 1.36 -2.81
CA LEU A 262 14.71 -0.09 -2.78
C LEU A 262 13.21 -0.37 -2.74
N TYR A 263 12.44 0.39 -1.95
CA TYR A 263 10.97 0.31 -2.01
C TYR A 263 10.43 0.60 -3.42
N ARG A 264 10.94 1.64 -4.08
CA ARG A 264 10.53 2.00 -5.45
C ARG A 264 10.92 0.97 -6.51
N GLN A 265 11.91 0.11 -6.27
CA GLN A 265 12.16 -1.03 -7.16
C GLN A 265 11.03 -2.07 -7.10
N ARG A 266 10.33 -2.19 -5.96
CA ARG A 266 9.25 -3.16 -5.73
C ARG A 266 7.86 -2.57 -5.90
N ARG A 267 7.70 -1.26 -5.70
CA ARG A 267 6.48 -0.46 -5.90
C ARG A 267 6.81 0.74 -6.81
N PRO A 268 7.03 0.48 -8.11
CA PRO A 268 7.52 1.49 -9.03
C PRO A 268 6.52 2.61 -9.26
N TYR A 269 7.07 3.76 -9.64
CA TYR A 269 6.27 4.84 -10.16
C TYR A 269 5.65 4.46 -11.49
N ASP A 270 4.51 5.07 -11.76
CA ASP A 270 3.78 4.98 -13.01
C ASP A 270 3.48 6.38 -13.54
N PHE A 271 3.30 6.50 -14.84
CA PHE A 271 2.98 7.77 -15.48
C PHE A 271 1.95 7.55 -16.58
N CYS A 272 1.56 8.62 -17.27
CA CYS A 272 0.49 8.52 -18.26
C CYS A 272 0.97 8.20 -19.68
N ALA A 273 2.25 7.92 -19.89
CA ALA A 273 2.81 7.68 -21.24
C ALA A 273 2.13 6.53 -22.00
N ARG A 274 1.53 5.56 -21.29
CA ARG A 274 0.81 4.42 -21.89
C ARG A 274 -0.71 4.53 -21.73
N TYR A 275 -1.20 5.64 -21.20
CA TYR A 275 -2.62 5.84 -21.00
C TYR A 275 -3.34 6.03 -22.33
N VAL A 276 -4.34 5.19 -22.57
CA VAL A 276 -5.25 5.32 -23.70
C VAL A 276 -6.61 5.68 -23.11
N PRO A 277 -7.15 6.88 -23.40
CA PRO A 277 -8.45 7.27 -22.90
C PRO A 277 -9.54 6.34 -23.43
N PRO A 278 -10.60 6.08 -22.64
CA PRO A 278 -11.75 5.33 -23.12
C PRO A 278 -12.37 6.06 -24.32
N ARG A 279 -12.80 5.29 -25.32
CA ARG A 279 -13.56 5.80 -26.46
C ARG A 279 -15.04 5.67 -26.16
N PHE A 280 -15.80 6.71 -26.45
CA PHE A 280 -17.23 6.76 -26.14
C PHE A 280 -18.02 6.67 -27.44
N GLY A 281 -18.93 5.69 -27.49
CA GLY A 281 -19.97 5.63 -28.51
C GLY A 281 -21.28 6.15 -27.92
N SER A 282 -22.10 6.81 -28.72
CA SER A 282 -23.39 7.33 -28.27
C SER A 282 -24.51 7.03 -29.25
N LEU A 283 -25.69 6.79 -28.71
CA LEU A 283 -26.94 6.59 -29.44
C LEU A 283 -27.92 7.62 -28.90
N PHE A 284 -28.39 8.55 -29.74
CA PHE A 284 -29.26 9.64 -29.31
C PHE A 284 -30.35 9.93 -30.35
N GLY A 285 -31.56 10.28 -29.90
CA GLY A 285 -32.65 10.65 -30.78
C GLY A 285 -33.07 9.53 -31.74
N ASP A 286 -33.22 9.88 -33.02
CA ASP A 286 -33.84 9.06 -34.07
C ASP A 286 -32.86 8.38 -35.03
N PRO A 287 -32.36 7.23 -34.62
CA PRO A 287 -31.09 7.10 -33.93
C PRO A 287 -29.94 7.80 -34.67
N HIS A 288 -29.42 8.87 -34.06
CA HIS A 288 -28.08 9.36 -34.32
C HIS A 288 -27.06 8.50 -33.57
N ILE A 289 -26.08 8.00 -34.32
CA ILE A 289 -25.07 7.06 -33.83
C ILE A 289 -23.71 7.73 -33.98
N ASN A 290 -22.98 7.87 -32.87
CA ASN A 290 -21.55 8.09 -32.89
C ASN A 290 -20.87 6.77 -32.53
N THR A 291 -20.08 6.28 -33.48
CA THR A 291 -19.31 5.05 -33.33
C THR A 291 -18.08 5.26 -32.44
N LEU A 292 -17.42 4.18 -32.01
CA LEU A 292 -16.27 4.22 -31.10
C LEU A 292 -15.01 4.84 -31.73
N ASP A 293 -15.01 5.07 -33.04
CA ASP A 293 -14.00 5.78 -33.83
C ASP A 293 -14.48 7.17 -34.27
N ASP A 294 -15.45 7.73 -33.54
CA ASP A 294 -16.00 9.10 -33.71
C ASP A 294 -16.69 9.37 -35.06
N VAL A 295 -17.06 8.33 -35.81
CA VAL A 295 -17.82 8.51 -37.05
C VAL A 295 -19.32 8.60 -36.74
N GLN A 296 -19.96 9.64 -37.30
CA GLN A 296 -21.36 9.95 -37.08
C GLN A 296 -22.23 9.40 -38.22
N TYR A 297 -23.33 8.75 -37.86
CA TYR A 297 -24.32 8.21 -38.78
C TYR A 297 -25.73 8.50 -38.28
N THR A 298 -26.69 8.56 -39.20
CA THR A 298 -28.12 8.49 -38.88
C THR A 298 -28.66 7.20 -39.46
N PHE A 299 -29.30 6.39 -38.63
CA PHE A 299 -29.77 5.06 -39.04
C PHE A 299 -31.21 4.81 -38.56
N ASN A 300 -32.19 5.15 -39.39
CA ASN A 300 -33.62 4.94 -39.11
C ASN A 300 -34.11 3.52 -39.45
N GLY A 301 -33.34 2.51 -39.04
CA GLY A 301 -33.73 1.11 -39.19
C GLY A 301 -34.90 0.76 -38.27
N LEU A 302 -35.84 -0.06 -38.75
CA LEU A 302 -36.93 -0.63 -37.96
C LEU A 302 -36.68 -2.12 -37.75
N GLY A 303 -36.24 -2.50 -36.56
CA GLY A 303 -36.04 -3.91 -36.20
C GLY A 303 -35.23 -4.07 -34.93
N GLU A 304 -34.46 -5.16 -34.91
CA GLU A 304 -33.52 -5.50 -33.83
C GLU A 304 -32.11 -5.53 -34.40
N PHE A 305 -31.19 -4.88 -33.70
CA PHE A 305 -29.83 -4.67 -34.16
C PHE A 305 -28.84 -5.03 -33.06
N THR A 306 -27.69 -5.58 -33.47
CA THR A 306 -26.56 -5.71 -32.55
C THR A 306 -25.79 -4.40 -32.56
N LEU A 307 -25.75 -3.73 -31.41
CA LEU A 307 -25.10 -2.42 -31.22
C LEU A 307 -23.62 -2.58 -30.89
N ALA A 308 -23.26 -3.59 -30.09
CA ALA A 308 -21.87 -3.90 -29.78
C ALA A 308 -21.68 -5.39 -29.53
N ASN A 309 -20.58 -5.94 -30.04
CA ASN A 309 -20.08 -7.27 -29.69
C ASN A 309 -18.63 -7.13 -29.24
N VAL A 310 -18.32 -7.63 -28.06
CA VAL A 310 -16.95 -7.70 -27.55
C VAL A 310 -16.56 -9.17 -27.47
N ARG A 311 -15.42 -9.49 -28.08
CA ARG A 311 -14.84 -10.83 -28.09
C ARG A 311 -13.51 -10.83 -27.36
N ASP A 312 -13.17 -11.95 -26.74
CA ASP A 312 -11.85 -12.16 -26.16
C ASP A 312 -10.78 -12.50 -27.22
N GLU A 313 -9.54 -12.73 -26.77
CA GLU A 313 -8.41 -13.09 -27.62
C GLU A 313 -8.63 -14.42 -28.38
N ASN A 314 -9.48 -15.30 -27.84
CA ASN A 314 -9.86 -16.58 -28.45
C ASN A 314 -11.10 -16.46 -29.35
N ASN A 315 -11.54 -15.24 -29.66
CA ASN A 315 -12.72 -14.94 -30.47
C ASN A 315 -14.06 -15.38 -29.84
N THR A 316 -14.09 -15.63 -28.54
CA THR A 316 -15.30 -15.96 -27.76
C THR A 316 -16.09 -14.69 -27.47
N LEU A 317 -17.41 -14.68 -27.69
CA LEU A 317 -18.27 -13.55 -27.35
C LEU A 317 -18.37 -13.41 -25.82
N ILE A 318 -17.84 -12.32 -25.27
CA ILE A 318 -17.84 -12.06 -23.82
C ILE A 318 -18.88 -11.01 -23.42
N PHE A 319 -19.28 -10.14 -24.34
CA PHE A 319 -20.35 -9.17 -24.13
C PHE A 319 -21.06 -8.88 -25.44
N THR A 320 -22.39 -8.77 -25.38
CA THR A 320 -23.19 -8.26 -26.49
C THR A 320 -24.22 -7.26 -25.98
N LEU A 321 -24.43 -6.21 -26.77
CA LEU A 321 -25.49 -5.23 -26.59
C LEU A 321 -26.35 -5.24 -27.86
N GLN A 322 -27.63 -5.49 -27.69
CA GLN A 322 -28.64 -5.43 -28.74
C GLN A 322 -29.63 -4.31 -28.45
N GLY A 323 -30.18 -3.73 -29.51
CA GLY A 323 -31.19 -2.69 -29.44
C GLY A 323 -32.36 -2.97 -30.37
N ARG A 324 -33.57 -2.82 -29.85
CA ARG A 324 -34.82 -2.87 -30.60
C ARG A 324 -35.32 -1.46 -30.83
N THR A 325 -35.69 -1.16 -32.06
CA THR A 325 -36.28 0.12 -32.45
C THR A 325 -37.75 -0.03 -32.82
N ALA A 326 -38.56 1.00 -32.55
CA ALA A 326 -39.92 1.14 -33.07
C ALA A 326 -40.10 2.52 -33.71
N LYS A 327 -41.17 2.71 -34.51
CA LYS A 327 -41.48 4.03 -35.07
C LYS A 327 -41.69 5.08 -33.98
N ALA A 328 -41.10 6.26 -34.16
CA ALA A 328 -41.19 7.37 -33.22
C ALA A 328 -42.61 8.00 -33.16
N GLY A 329 -43.43 7.76 -34.19
CA GLY A 329 -44.82 8.21 -34.28
C GLY A 329 -45.51 7.65 -35.53
N ASN A 330 -46.82 7.89 -35.66
CA ASN A 330 -47.60 7.34 -36.77
C ASN A 330 -47.25 7.95 -38.14
N ASP A 331 -46.91 9.24 -38.16
CA ASP A 331 -46.69 10.00 -39.41
C ASP A 331 -45.20 10.27 -39.71
N THR A 332 -44.28 9.54 -39.06
CA THR A 332 -42.84 9.69 -39.25
C THR A 332 -42.19 8.37 -39.63
N GLN A 333 -41.14 8.45 -40.46
CA GLN A 333 -40.26 7.32 -40.77
C GLN A 333 -39.11 7.18 -39.77
N ALA A 334 -39.02 8.11 -38.80
CA ALA A 334 -38.04 8.07 -37.73
C ALA A 334 -38.29 6.88 -36.79
N THR A 335 -37.21 6.27 -36.28
CA THR A 335 -37.29 5.19 -35.29
C THR A 335 -36.61 5.57 -33.99
N ASN A 336 -37.11 5.05 -32.87
CA ASN A 336 -36.55 5.25 -31.53
C ASN A 336 -36.21 3.89 -30.92
N PHE A 337 -35.16 3.82 -30.10
CA PHE A 337 -34.92 2.64 -29.26
C PHE A 337 -36.04 2.47 -28.24
N VAL A 338 -36.66 1.30 -28.27
CA VAL A 338 -37.71 0.88 -27.33
C VAL A 338 -37.27 -0.31 -26.47
N GLY A 339 -36.12 -0.89 -26.77
CA GLY A 339 -35.55 -1.97 -26.00
C GLY A 339 -34.03 -2.02 -26.14
N LEU A 340 -33.35 -2.33 -25.04
CA LEU A 340 -31.94 -2.67 -25.03
C LEU A 340 -31.78 -3.99 -24.28
N ALA A 341 -30.92 -4.87 -24.76
CA ALA A 341 -30.57 -6.11 -24.08
C ALA A 341 -29.05 -6.26 -24.06
N ALA A 342 -28.47 -6.35 -22.86
CA ALA A 342 -27.06 -6.61 -22.66
C ALA A 342 -26.88 -8.02 -22.08
N MET A 343 -25.93 -8.78 -22.61
CA MET A 343 -25.60 -10.10 -22.11
C MET A 343 -24.09 -10.23 -21.89
N ILE A 344 -23.71 -10.78 -20.72
CA ILE A 344 -22.32 -11.02 -20.33
C ILE A 344 -22.08 -12.54 -20.26
N GLN A 345 -21.13 -13.03 -21.07
CA GLN A 345 -20.62 -14.42 -21.05
C GLN A 345 -21.68 -15.54 -20.97
N ASN A 346 -22.84 -15.37 -21.60
CA ASN A 346 -24.01 -16.28 -21.50
C ASN A 346 -24.52 -16.52 -20.06
N GLN A 347 -24.15 -15.67 -19.10
CA GLN A 347 -24.55 -15.82 -17.70
C GLN A 347 -25.73 -14.93 -17.35
N THR A 348 -25.55 -13.62 -17.49
CA THR A 348 -26.54 -12.63 -17.06
C THR A 348 -26.98 -11.82 -18.27
N THR A 349 -28.29 -11.79 -18.48
CA THR A 349 -28.95 -10.93 -19.46
C THR A 349 -29.71 -9.85 -18.70
N VAL A 350 -29.43 -8.59 -19.02
CA VAL A 350 -30.17 -7.44 -18.52
C VAL A 350 -30.89 -6.80 -19.69
N GLU A 351 -32.19 -6.63 -19.56
CA GLU A 351 -33.04 -6.03 -20.59
C GLU A 351 -33.65 -4.75 -20.04
N TRP A 352 -33.64 -3.67 -20.82
CA TRP A 352 -34.36 -2.44 -20.58
C TRP A 352 -35.41 -2.30 -21.68
N LEU A 353 -36.69 -2.35 -21.31
CA LEU A 353 -37.80 -2.34 -22.23
C LEU A 353 -38.67 -1.13 -21.93
N LEU A 354 -38.91 -0.31 -22.95
CA LEU A 354 -39.83 0.81 -22.85
C LEU A 354 -41.27 0.24 -22.89
N GLN A 355 -42.02 0.39 -21.80
CA GLN A 355 -43.42 -0.04 -21.74
C GLN A 355 -44.35 1.05 -22.27
N ASP A 356 -44.07 2.30 -21.91
CA ASP A 356 -44.75 3.49 -22.38
C ASP A 356 -43.78 4.69 -22.36
N LYS A 357 -44.29 5.91 -22.61
CA LYS A 357 -43.45 7.13 -22.70
C LYS A 357 -42.62 7.42 -21.43
N ASN A 358 -43.08 6.97 -20.26
CA ASN A 358 -42.50 7.31 -18.97
C ASN A 358 -42.03 6.08 -18.18
N THR A 359 -42.40 4.87 -18.61
CA THR A 359 -42.13 3.64 -17.88
C THR A 359 -41.14 2.76 -18.63
N THR A 360 -40.03 2.46 -17.97
CA THR A 360 -39.05 1.46 -18.42
C THR A 360 -39.11 0.25 -17.50
N ILE A 361 -39.35 -0.93 -18.07
CA ILE A 361 -39.24 -2.20 -17.36
C ILE A 361 -37.79 -2.67 -17.50
N VAL A 362 -37.17 -3.00 -16.37
CA VAL A 362 -35.90 -3.73 -16.39
C VAL A 362 -36.18 -5.20 -16.15
N LYS A 363 -35.48 -6.09 -16.84
CA LYS A 363 -35.49 -7.53 -16.55
C LYS A 363 -34.07 -8.02 -16.34
N ILE A 364 -33.91 -8.95 -15.41
CA ILE A 364 -32.66 -9.68 -15.19
C ILE A 364 -32.98 -11.16 -15.39
N ASN A 365 -32.33 -11.78 -16.37
CA ASN A 365 -32.56 -13.18 -16.78
C ASN A 365 -34.05 -13.47 -17.03
N GLY A 366 -34.74 -12.57 -17.73
CA GLY A 366 -36.16 -12.68 -18.08
C GLY A 366 -37.15 -12.34 -16.95
N THR A 367 -36.69 -12.20 -15.70
CA THR A 367 -37.53 -11.82 -14.56
C THR A 367 -37.60 -10.30 -14.45
N ALA A 368 -38.82 -9.75 -14.33
CA ALA A 368 -39.01 -8.32 -14.12
C ALA A 368 -38.30 -7.88 -12.83
N PHE A 369 -37.45 -6.86 -12.98
CA PHE A 369 -36.72 -6.21 -11.93
C PHE A 369 -37.36 -4.84 -11.72
N THR A 370 -38.00 -4.66 -10.58
CA THR A 370 -38.56 -3.36 -10.19
C THR A 370 -37.40 -2.43 -9.85
N LEU A 371 -37.21 -1.41 -10.69
CA LEU A 371 -36.27 -0.34 -10.37
C LEU A 371 -36.74 0.37 -9.09
N PRO A 372 -35.79 0.73 -8.20
CA PRO A 372 -36.01 1.59 -7.05
C PRO A 372 -36.98 2.76 -7.21
#